data_AF-A0A1R1Y0W3-F1
#
_entry.id   AF-A0A1R1Y0W3-F1
#
_cell.length_a   1.000
_cell.length_b   1.000
_cell.length_c   1.000
_cell.angle_alpha   90.00
_cell.angle_beta   90.00
_cell.angle_gamma   90.00
#
_symmetry.space_group_name_H-M   'P 1'
#
loop_
_entity.id
_entity.type
_entity.pdbx_description
1 polymer ?
#
loop_
_entity_poly.entity_id
_entity_poly.type
_entity_poly.pdbx_seq_one_letter_code
_entity_poly.pdbx_strand_id
1 'polypeptide(L)'
;MAETIQQQLQQLVLIPEASKVNVSASLANESWQAGGLGSLKSQNEEIIEQLGPIIQSAYRTGKDELFKKQVSLFASKKDAEILKLCGDNHQQFVDSLGNLLKIKQNTNDLQEKVLKLNSDLQKTGEGVLNSKQEMLELKKKYRNIELALAATKKCTKVVYMISEFEEQVQAKMYYEAINTLEELKEAYIQRVKGYKLGSIIAESFPAMASNLKSAALSDMREWLYGLKKFMREVGSYLSDSMSKRQEKWNSRNKNITKNEYVSSAVQFVLDEETEDEQEIKIDLEPLYMCLFVHEKLGFEAEFTKSYANDRKAQINLVMSTTEKLFSKSLFEFENMIYDIIGFFIIENNVILSSPDFRSKTDVDVLWDFVVDSLSTIIAKNIQQILEHEAISISVKKILTDFTFTMEEHSFDVQKLRELIAAIFNY
;
A
#
# COMPACT_ATOMS: atom_id res chain seq x y z
N MET A 1 40.84 -90.51 79.77
CA MET A 1 41.33 -89.16 80.14
C MET A 1 42.16 -88.51 79.03
N ALA A 2 43.05 -89.24 78.33
CA ALA A 2 43.73 -88.71 77.13
C ALA A 2 42.79 -88.53 75.93
N GLU A 3 41.87 -89.48 75.69
CA GLU A 3 40.83 -89.38 74.65
C GLU A 3 39.85 -88.23 74.89
N THR A 4 39.61 -87.89 76.16
CA THR A 4 38.66 -86.85 76.58
C THR A 4 39.17 -85.45 76.22
N ILE A 5 40.49 -85.23 76.34
CA ILE A 5 41.16 -83.97 75.94
C ILE A 5 41.24 -83.87 74.41
N GLN A 6 41.47 -84.99 73.72
CA GLN A 6 41.51 -85.05 72.26
C GLN A 6 40.13 -84.79 71.63
N GLN A 7 39.05 -85.30 72.24
CA GLN A 7 37.67 -85.02 71.84
C GLN A 7 37.25 -83.57 72.09
N GLN A 8 37.67 -82.96 73.20
CA GLN A 8 37.37 -81.54 73.47
C GLN A 8 38.09 -80.60 72.47
N LEU A 9 39.29 -80.96 72.01
CA LEU A 9 39.99 -80.21 70.97
C LEU A 9 39.38 -80.40 69.56
N GLN A 10 38.74 -81.54 69.28
CA GLN A 10 38.03 -81.76 68.01
C GLN A 10 36.67 -81.05 67.96
N GLN A 11 35.97 -80.90 69.09
CA GLN A 11 34.68 -80.19 69.14
C GLN A 11 34.79 -78.68 68.90
N LEU A 12 35.95 -78.07 69.14
CA LEU A 12 36.21 -76.65 68.85
C LEU A 12 36.44 -76.34 67.36
N VAL A 13 36.47 -77.35 66.46
CA VAL A 13 36.88 -77.18 65.04
C VAL A 13 35.74 -77.42 64.02
N LEU A 14 34.52 -77.75 64.45
CA LEU A 14 33.41 -77.96 63.51
C LEU A 14 32.64 -76.65 63.23
N ILE A 15 33.07 -75.93 62.19
CA ILE A 15 32.24 -74.92 61.49
C ILE A 15 31.50 -75.63 60.34
N PRO A 16 30.17 -75.44 60.16
CA PRO A 16 29.41 -76.05 59.06
C PRO A 16 29.70 -75.38 57.70
N GLU A 17 29.88 -76.21 56.66
CA GLU A 17 29.82 -75.79 55.24
C GLU A 17 28.43 -75.26 54.89
N ALA A 18 28.33 -74.00 54.47
CA ALA A 18 27.11 -73.42 53.92
C ALA A 18 27.33 -72.80 52.52
N SER A 19 26.94 -73.59 51.53
CA SER A 19 26.16 -73.26 50.32
C SER A 19 26.53 -72.06 49.43
N LYS A 20 26.81 -72.42 48.17
CA LYS A 20 26.80 -71.61 46.93
C LYS A 20 25.58 -70.66 46.86
N VAL A 21 25.83 -69.37 46.62
CA VAL A 21 24.82 -68.41 46.11
C VAL A 21 25.42 -67.63 44.93
N ASN A 22 24.68 -67.61 43.81
CA ASN A 22 24.97 -66.89 42.58
C ASN A 22 25.09 -65.38 42.83
N VAL A 23 26.16 -64.78 42.32
CA VAL A 23 26.34 -63.32 42.31
C VAL A 23 25.64 -62.74 41.09
N SER A 24 24.49 -62.11 41.29
CA SER A 24 23.95 -61.11 40.36
C SER A 24 24.38 -59.71 40.81
N ALA A 25 24.78 -58.91 39.82
CA ALA A 25 25.31 -57.57 39.98
C ALA A 25 24.27 -56.59 40.55
N SER A 26 24.46 -56.11 41.79
CA SER A 26 23.81 -54.88 42.29
C SER A 26 24.30 -54.41 43.68
N LEU A 27 25.59 -54.50 44.02
CA LEU A 27 26.08 -53.98 45.32
C LEU A 27 27.42 -53.25 45.19
N ALA A 28 27.53 -52.37 44.20
CA ALA A 28 28.58 -51.35 44.15
C ALA A 28 28.04 -50.00 44.63
N ASN A 29 27.42 -49.98 45.81
CA ASN A 29 27.35 -48.78 46.65
C ASN A 29 26.92 -49.23 48.04
N GLU A 30 27.61 -48.71 49.07
CA GLU A 30 27.27 -48.86 50.48
C GLU A 30 27.56 -50.24 51.12
N SER A 31 28.81 -50.48 51.54
CA SER A 31 29.08 -51.14 52.83
C SER A 31 30.57 -51.03 53.20
N TRP A 32 31.00 -49.82 53.55
CA TRP A 32 32.21 -49.60 54.36
C TRP A 32 31.78 -49.22 55.77
N GLN A 33 30.95 -50.07 56.40
CA GLN A 33 30.67 -49.95 57.83
C GLN A 33 31.07 -51.23 58.56
N ALA A 34 32.01 -51.02 59.48
CA ALA A 34 32.48 -51.91 60.51
C ALA A 34 31.36 -52.79 61.11
N GLY A 35 31.44 -54.09 60.86
CA GLY A 35 30.52 -55.07 61.46
C GLY A 35 31.11 -56.48 61.54
N GLY A 36 31.96 -56.89 60.60
CA GLY A 36 32.56 -58.24 60.60
C GLY A 36 33.67 -58.47 61.62
N LEU A 37 34.32 -57.41 62.13
CA LEU A 37 35.49 -57.51 63.00
C LEU A 37 35.17 -57.79 64.48
N GLY A 38 33.95 -57.53 64.94
CA GLY A 38 33.54 -57.69 66.35
C GLY A 38 33.33 -59.15 66.76
N SER A 39 32.73 -59.96 65.89
CA SER A 39 32.43 -61.37 66.17
C SER A 39 33.70 -62.23 66.31
N LEU A 40 34.72 -61.94 65.50
CA LEU A 40 36.01 -62.66 65.52
C LEU A 40 36.85 -62.38 66.78
N LYS A 41 36.69 -61.21 67.42
CA LYS A 41 37.40 -60.89 68.67
C LYS A 41 36.85 -61.67 69.86
N SER A 42 35.53 -61.78 69.98
CA SER A 42 34.87 -62.47 71.11
C SER A 42 35.22 -63.96 71.21
N GLN A 43 35.28 -64.67 70.09
CA GLN A 43 35.65 -66.09 70.06
C GLN A 43 37.11 -66.34 70.43
N ASN A 44 38.02 -65.42 70.05
CA ASN A 44 39.43 -65.57 70.39
C ASN A 44 39.69 -65.32 71.88
N GLU A 45 38.92 -64.45 72.54
CA GLU A 45 39.03 -64.21 73.99
C GLU A 45 38.57 -65.41 74.83
N GLU A 46 37.45 -66.06 74.46
CA GLU A 46 36.99 -67.30 75.12
C GLU A 46 38.01 -68.45 75.01
N ILE A 47 38.66 -68.59 73.86
CA ILE A 47 39.69 -69.63 73.64
C ILE A 47 40.94 -69.36 74.49
N ILE A 48 41.31 -68.08 74.66
CA ILE A 48 42.46 -67.66 75.49
C ILE A 48 42.15 -67.86 76.99
N GLU A 49 40.92 -67.59 77.44
CA GLU A 49 40.50 -67.85 78.82
C GLU A 49 40.50 -69.35 79.15
N GLN A 50 40.17 -70.22 78.21
CA GLN A 50 40.20 -71.68 78.38
C GLN A 50 41.62 -72.28 78.42
N LEU A 51 42.63 -71.58 77.89
CA LEU A 51 44.03 -72.02 77.92
C LEU A 51 44.65 -71.89 79.32
N GLY A 52 44.22 -70.91 80.12
CA GLY A 52 44.77 -70.64 81.47
C GLY A 52 44.69 -71.83 82.45
N PRO A 53 43.52 -72.47 82.64
CA PRO A 53 43.35 -73.65 83.50
C PRO A 53 44.15 -74.87 83.01
N ILE A 54 44.28 -75.06 81.69
CA ILE A 54 45.00 -76.17 81.07
C ILE A 54 46.51 -76.03 81.31
N ILE A 55 47.04 -74.81 81.19
CA ILE A 55 48.43 -74.48 81.49
C ILE A 55 48.71 -74.71 82.99
N GLN A 56 47.83 -74.23 83.89
CA GLN A 56 48.00 -74.48 85.33
C GLN A 56 47.95 -75.98 85.70
N SER A 57 47.09 -76.76 85.06
CA SER A 57 47.00 -78.22 85.22
C SER A 57 48.28 -78.94 84.80
N ALA A 58 48.87 -78.55 83.66
CA ALA A 58 50.10 -79.14 83.14
C ALA A 58 51.32 -78.86 84.04
N TYR A 59 51.41 -77.65 84.62
CA TYR A 59 52.47 -77.29 85.57
C TYR A 59 52.31 -78.01 86.93
N ARG A 60 51.08 -78.20 87.43
CA ARG A 60 50.83 -78.93 88.69
C ARG A 60 51.15 -80.42 88.61
N THR A 61 51.11 -81.02 87.41
CA THR A 61 51.40 -82.45 87.19
C THR A 61 52.85 -82.76 86.80
N GLY A 62 53.74 -81.75 86.76
CA GLY A 62 55.17 -81.94 86.42
C GLY A 62 55.43 -82.36 84.98
N LYS A 63 54.49 -82.08 84.06
CA LYS A 63 54.57 -82.42 82.62
C LYS A 63 54.72 -81.16 81.75
N ASP A 64 55.44 -80.17 82.25
CA ASP A 64 55.68 -78.87 81.60
C ASP A 64 56.51 -79.01 80.32
N GLU A 65 57.57 -79.83 80.35
CA GLU A 65 58.39 -80.17 79.17
C GLU A 65 57.57 -80.83 78.06
N LEU A 66 56.68 -81.76 78.42
CA LEU A 66 55.83 -82.47 77.46
C LEU A 66 54.77 -81.55 76.84
N PHE A 67 54.16 -80.67 77.64
CA PHE A 67 53.20 -79.69 77.13
C PHE A 67 53.87 -78.68 76.19
N LYS A 68 55.04 -78.14 76.56
CA LYS A 68 55.82 -77.25 75.68
C LYS A 68 56.18 -77.93 74.37
N LYS A 69 56.61 -79.20 74.40
CA LYS A 69 56.93 -79.98 73.20
C LYS A 69 55.69 -80.27 72.34
N GLN A 70 54.53 -80.50 72.95
CA GLN A 70 53.26 -80.70 72.26
C GLN A 70 52.79 -79.40 71.58
N VAL A 71 52.92 -78.26 72.27
CA VAL A 71 52.59 -76.93 71.72
C VAL A 71 53.56 -76.55 70.61
N SER A 72 54.86 -76.81 70.76
CA SER A 72 55.83 -76.55 69.69
C SER A 72 55.59 -77.43 68.46
N LEU A 73 55.23 -78.70 68.65
CA LEU A 73 54.83 -79.60 67.57
C LEU A 73 53.53 -79.14 66.89
N PHE A 74 52.57 -78.66 67.67
CA PHE A 74 51.32 -78.12 67.13
C PHE A 74 51.55 -76.82 66.35
N ALA A 75 52.36 -75.90 66.88
CA ALA A 75 52.77 -74.68 66.20
C ALA A 75 53.49 -75.02 64.89
N SER A 76 54.48 -75.93 64.93
CA SER A 76 55.19 -76.35 63.72
C SER A 76 54.27 -77.03 62.70
N LYS A 77 53.28 -77.82 63.15
CA LYS A 77 52.28 -78.43 62.27
C LYS A 77 51.36 -77.38 61.65
N LYS A 78 50.93 -76.38 62.42
CA LYS A 78 50.11 -75.26 61.93
C LYS A 78 50.88 -74.33 61.01
N ASP A 79 52.16 -74.07 61.28
CA ASP A 79 53.04 -73.33 60.39
C ASP A 79 53.23 -74.08 59.07
N ALA A 80 53.40 -75.41 59.11
CA ALA A 80 53.46 -76.24 57.90
C ALA A 80 52.13 -76.24 57.13
N GLU A 81 50.99 -76.24 57.82
CA GLU A 81 49.65 -76.15 57.22
C GLU A 81 49.43 -74.78 56.56
N ILE A 82 49.83 -73.69 57.22
CA ILE A 82 49.78 -72.33 56.69
C ILE A 82 50.72 -72.20 55.48
N LEU A 83 51.95 -72.72 55.54
CA LEU A 83 52.88 -72.69 54.42
C LEU A 83 52.37 -73.48 53.22
N LYS A 84 51.70 -74.62 53.46
CA LYS A 84 51.06 -75.38 52.39
C LYS A 84 49.89 -74.62 51.79
N LEU A 85 49.01 -74.05 52.61
CA LEU A 85 47.84 -73.29 52.15
C LEU A 85 48.24 -71.99 51.42
N CYS A 86 49.31 -71.33 51.89
CA CYS A 86 49.93 -70.19 51.23
C CYS A 86 50.60 -70.63 49.92
N GLY A 87 51.29 -71.77 49.88
CA GLY A 87 51.87 -72.31 48.64
C GLY A 87 50.81 -72.66 47.59
N ASP A 88 49.73 -73.32 48.03
CA ASP A 88 48.64 -73.78 47.16
C ASP A 88 47.82 -72.60 46.58
N ASN A 89 47.64 -71.51 47.34
CA ASN A 89 46.80 -70.37 46.96
C ASN A 89 47.57 -69.08 46.60
N HIS A 90 48.90 -69.04 46.75
CA HIS A 90 49.74 -67.89 46.43
C HIS A 90 49.53 -67.42 44.99
N GLN A 91 49.45 -68.35 44.05
CA GLN A 91 49.28 -68.02 42.64
C GLN A 91 47.94 -67.31 42.39
N GLN A 92 46.85 -67.81 42.99
CA GLN A 92 45.52 -67.20 42.86
C GLN A 92 45.47 -65.80 43.49
N PHE A 93 46.19 -65.58 44.60
CA PHE A 93 46.31 -64.25 45.21
C PHE A 93 47.09 -63.29 44.30
N VAL A 94 48.21 -63.72 43.72
CA VAL A 94 49.00 -62.92 42.77
C VAL A 94 48.19 -62.61 41.52
N ASP A 95 47.45 -63.58 41.00
CA ASP A 95 46.57 -63.38 39.84
C ASP A 95 45.44 -62.40 40.16
N SER A 96 44.85 -62.48 41.36
CA SER A 96 43.82 -61.55 41.83
C SER A 96 44.37 -60.13 42.02
N LEU A 97 45.58 -59.99 42.57
CA LEU A 97 46.27 -58.71 42.71
C LEU A 97 46.62 -58.11 41.33
N GLY A 98 47.06 -58.95 40.39
CA GLY A 98 47.30 -58.58 39.00
C GLY A 98 46.01 -58.11 38.31
N ASN A 99 44.88 -58.78 38.55
CA ASN A 99 43.57 -58.35 38.04
C ASN A 99 43.13 -57.03 38.65
N LEU A 100 43.36 -56.79 39.95
CA LEU A 100 43.03 -55.53 40.61
C LEU A 100 43.88 -54.37 40.06
N LEU A 101 45.17 -54.60 39.79
CA LEU A 101 46.05 -53.66 39.11
C LEU A 101 45.58 -53.35 37.68
N LYS A 102 45.17 -54.37 36.92
CA LYS A 102 44.59 -54.19 35.59
C LYS A 102 43.29 -53.40 35.63
N ILE A 103 42.40 -53.68 36.58
CA ILE A 103 41.15 -52.94 36.78
C ILE A 103 41.46 -51.48 37.12
N LYS A 104 42.44 -51.22 37.99
CA LYS A 104 42.88 -49.86 38.32
C LYS A 104 43.40 -49.12 37.09
N GLN A 105 44.25 -49.75 36.29
CA GLN A 105 44.73 -49.18 35.02
C GLN A 105 43.57 -48.89 34.06
N ASN A 106 42.70 -49.87 33.81
CA ASN A 106 41.53 -49.69 32.96
C ASN A 106 40.59 -48.59 33.45
N THR A 107 40.44 -48.43 34.77
CA THR A 107 39.61 -47.37 35.37
C THR A 107 40.23 -45.99 35.15
N ASN A 108 41.56 -45.88 35.30
CA ASN A 108 42.28 -44.64 34.99
C ASN A 108 42.18 -44.30 33.50
N ASP A 109 42.38 -45.27 32.61
CA ASP A 109 42.26 -45.08 31.16
C ASP A 109 40.83 -44.68 30.76
N LEU A 110 39.82 -45.27 31.41
CA LEU A 110 38.43 -44.89 31.21
C LEU A 110 38.17 -43.47 31.70
N GLN A 111 38.70 -43.10 32.87
CA GLN A 111 38.58 -41.75 33.40
C GLN A 111 39.20 -40.71 32.45
N GLU A 112 40.39 -40.99 31.90
CA GLU A 112 41.02 -40.11 30.92
C GLU A 112 40.18 -39.99 29.64
N LYS A 113 39.65 -41.11 29.12
CA LYS A 113 38.75 -41.10 27.96
C LYS A 113 37.47 -40.32 28.22
N VAL A 114 36.88 -40.44 29.42
CA VAL A 114 35.67 -39.70 29.81
C VAL A 114 35.97 -38.20 29.88
N LEU A 115 37.10 -37.81 30.47
CA LEU A 115 37.51 -36.40 30.52
C LEU A 115 37.76 -35.83 29.11
N LYS A 116 38.43 -36.60 28.25
CA LYS A 116 38.67 -36.22 26.85
C LYS A 116 37.37 -36.07 26.09
N LEU A 117 36.47 -37.05 26.18
CA LEU A 117 35.16 -37.01 25.54
C LEU A 117 34.33 -35.81 26.03
N ASN A 118 34.35 -35.52 27.33
CA ASN A 118 33.66 -34.36 27.89
C ASN A 118 34.22 -33.04 27.34
N SER A 119 35.56 -32.90 27.26
CA SER A 119 36.19 -31.74 26.63
C SER A 119 35.81 -31.60 25.15
N ASP A 120 35.86 -32.69 24.40
CA ASP A 120 35.54 -32.69 22.96
C ASP A 120 34.05 -32.40 22.72
N LEU A 121 33.16 -32.92 23.59
CA LEU A 121 31.73 -32.63 23.57
C LEU A 121 31.44 -31.17 23.89
N GLN A 122 32.13 -30.57 24.86
CA GLN A 122 31.99 -29.15 25.18
C GLN A 122 32.44 -28.26 24.03
N LYS A 123 33.61 -28.53 23.42
CA LYS A 123 34.10 -27.78 22.25
C LYS A 123 33.15 -27.89 21.06
N THR A 124 32.66 -29.09 20.78
CA THR A 124 31.70 -29.30 19.68
C THR A 124 30.36 -28.62 19.99
N GLY A 125 29.91 -28.72 21.24
CA GLY A 125 28.69 -28.07 21.73
C GLY A 125 28.75 -26.55 21.63
N GLU A 126 29.90 -25.95 21.95
CA GLU A 126 30.14 -24.51 21.80
C GLU A 126 30.08 -24.08 20.33
N GLY A 127 30.72 -24.82 19.42
CA GLY A 127 30.64 -24.57 17.98
C GLY A 127 29.19 -24.64 17.45
N VAL A 128 28.42 -25.64 17.88
CA VAL A 128 27.00 -25.78 17.52
C VAL A 128 26.16 -24.63 18.09
N LEU A 129 26.45 -24.19 19.32
CA LEU A 129 25.75 -23.09 19.97
C LEU A 129 25.98 -21.76 19.24
N ASN A 130 27.22 -21.47 18.86
CA ASN A 130 27.58 -20.29 18.08
C ASN A 130 26.88 -20.30 16.71
N SER A 131 26.94 -21.42 15.99
CA SER A 131 26.25 -21.55 14.69
C SER A 131 24.73 -21.39 14.82
N LYS A 132 24.12 -21.89 15.91
CA LYS A 132 22.70 -21.69 16.20
C LYS A 132 22.37 -20.22 16.50
N GLN A 133 23.22 -19.49 17.21
CA GLN A 133 23.04 -18.06 17.46
C GLN A 133 23.07 -17.27 16.14
N GLU A 134 24.06 -17.54 15.28
CA GLU A 134 24.15 -16.94 13.94
C GLU A 134 22.90 -17.24 13.11
N MET A 135 22.41 -18.48 13.14
CA MET A 135 21.18 -18.89 12.45
C MET A 135 19.95 -18.11 12.95
N LEU A 136 19.85 -17.86 14.26
CA LEU A 136 18.75 -17.09 14.84
C LEU A 136 18.80 -15.61 14.41
N GLU A 137 19.99 -15.01 14.38
CA GLU A 137 20.16 -13.66 13.84
C GLU A 137 19.79 -13.58 12.37
N LEU A 138 20.23 -14.54 11.56
CA LEU A 138 19.87 -14.63 10.15
C LEU A 138 18.36 -14.79 9.96
N LYS A 139 17.69 -15.61 10.77
CA LYS A 139 16.23 -15.73 10.75
C LYS A 139 15.53 -14.42 11.11
N LYS A 140 16.05 -13.66 12.08
CA LYS A 140 15.51 -12.35 12.44
C LYS A 140 15.66 -11.35 11.28
N LYS A 141 16.84 -11.32 10.65
CA LYS A 141 17.10 -10.50 9.44
C LYS A 141 16.17 -10.90 8.30
N TYR A 142 16.00 -12.19 8.04
CA TYR A 142 15.10 -12.71 7.00
C TYR A 142 13.65 -12.28 7.25
N ARG A 143 13.13 -12.43 8.48
CA ARG A 143 11.78 -11.95 8.83
C ARG A 143 11.63 -10.44 8.64
N ASN A 144 12.64 -9.66 9.00
CA ASN A 144 12.60 -8.21 8.76
C ASN A 144 12.59 -7.87 7.27
N ILE A 145 13.34 -8.61 6.45
CA ILE A 145 13.33 -8.46 4.99
C ILE A 145 11.95 -8.81 4.42
N GLU A 146 11.31 -9.89 4.88
CA GLU A 146 9.96 -10.26 4.44
C GLU A 146 8.93 -9.18 4.80
N LEU A 147 8.97 -8.63 6.02
CA LEU A 147 8.09 -7.55 6.44
C LEU A 147 8.32 -6.27 5.62
N ALA A 148 9.58 -5.92 5.35
CA ALA A 148 9.93 -4.80 4.49
C ALA A 148 9.43 -5.01 3.06
N LEU A 149 9.59 -6.21 2.50
CA LEU A 149 9.12 -6.56 1.17
C LEU A 149 7.60 -6.50 1.06
N ALA A 150 6.87 -6.97 2.08
CA ALA A 150 5.41 -6.85 2.15
C ALA A 150 4.95 -5.38 2.25
N ALA A 151 5.63 -4.55 3.04
CA ALA A 151 5.36 -3.12 3.15
C ALA A 151 5.64 -2.40 1.81
N THR A 152 6.78 -2.66 1.19
CA THR A 152 7.14 -2.07 -0.10
C THR A 152 6.11 -2.41 -1.17
N LYS A 153 5.68 -3.68 -1.29
CA LYS A 153 4.64 -4.09 -2.25
C LYS A 153 3.33 -3.31 -2.09
N LYS A 154 2.91 -3.03 -0.85
CA LYS A 154 1.71 -2.22 -0.58
C LYS A 154 1.89 -0.78 -1.07
N CYS A 155 3.04 -0.19 -0.82
CA CYS A 155 3.39 1.15 -1.29
C CYS A 155 3.51 1.22 -2.81
N THR A 156 4.06 0.19 -3.46
CA THR A 156 4.23 0.16 -4.92
C THR A 156 2.91 0.31 -5.65
N LYS A 157 1.81 -0.31 -5.18
CA LYS A 157 0.50 -0.14 -5.84
C LYS A 157 0.01 1.31 -5.80
N VAL A 158 0.23 2.02 -4.69
CA VAL A 158 -0.14 3.44 -4.56
C VAL A 158 0.72 4.31 -5.49
N VAL A 159 2.00 4.01 -5.62
CA VAL A 159 2.88 4.71 -6.58
C VAL A 159 2.45 4.47 -8.03
N TYR A 160 2.05 3.24 -8.39
CA TYR A 160 1.50 2.98 -9.73
C TYR A 160 0.20 3.75 -9.99
N MET A 161 -0.69 3.85 -9.00
CA MET A 161 -1.93 4.64 -9.14
C MET A 161 -1.64 6.14 -9.36
N ILE A 162 -0.57 6.68 -8.75
CA ILE A 162 -0.13 8.07 -9.02
C ILE A 162 0.39 8.21 -10.46
N SER A 163 1.20 7.26 -10.93
CA SER A 163 1.68 7.27 -12.31
C SER A 163 0.54 7.13 -13.32
N GLU A 164 -0.45 6.29 -13.03
CA GLU A 164 -1.65 6.10 -13.84
C GLU A 164 -2.49 7.38 -13.88
N PHE A 165 -2.64 8.07 -12.75
CA PHE A 165 -3.29 9.38 -12.70
C PHE A 165 -2.57 10.41 -13.59
N GLU A 166 -1.24 10.49 -13.53
CA GLU A 166 -0.47 11.42 -14.38
C GLU A 166 -0.65 11.12 -15.87
N GLU A 167 -0.69 9.83 -16.26
CA GLU A 167 -0.94 9.41 -17.64
C GLU A 167 -2.37 9.74 -18.09
N GLN A 168 -3.38 9.51 -17.23
CA GLN A 168 -4.78 9.85 -17.50
C GLN A 168 -4.96 11.37 -17.71
N VAL A 169 -4.30 12.20 -16.89
CA VAL A 169 -4.30 13.66 -17.06
C VAL A 169 -3.69 14.06 -18.40
N GLN A 170 -2.57 13.45 -18.80
CA GLN A 170 -1.94 13.72 -20.09
C GLN A 170 -2.80 13.26 -21.28
N ALA A 171 -3.53 12.16 -21.12
CA ALA A 171 -4.46 11.64 -22.11
C ALA A 171 -5.79 12.41 -22.20
N LYS A 172 -5.98 13.47 -21.39
CA LYS A 172 -7.24 14.24 -21.27
C LYS A 172 -8.43 13.42 -20.76
N MET A 173 -8.17 12.28 -20.14
CA MET A 173 -9.17 11.39 -19.54
C MET A 173 -9.50 11.86 -18.12
N TYR A 174 -10.16 13.02 -18.03
CA TYR A 174 -10.36 13.73 -16.76
C TYR A 174 -11.33 13.02 -15.81
N TYR A 175 -12.31 12.29 -16.35
CA TYR A 175 -13.28 11.53 -15.55
C TYR A 175 -12.57 10.39 -14.79
N GLU A 176 -11.77 9.61 -15.51
CA GLU A 176 -10.96 8.53 -14.98
C GLU A 176 -9.92 9.05 -14.00
N ALA A 177 -9.27 10.18 -14.31
CA ALA A 177 -8.31 10.82 -13.43
C ALA A 177 -8.92 11.17 -12.06
N ILE A 178 -10.16 11.67 -12.02
CA ILE A 178 -10.85 11.97 -10.75
C ILE A 178 -11.13 10.70 -9.96
N ASN A 179 -11.66 9.67 -10.62
CA ASN A 179 -11.93 8.39 -9.97
C ASN A 179 -10.65 7.77 -9.40
N THR A 180 -9.56 7.75 -10.19
CA THR A 180 -8.24 7.29 -9.74
C THR A 180 -7.74 8.12 -8.56
N LEU A 181 -7.96 9.44 -8.54
CA LEU A 181 -7.59 10.30 -7.42
C LEU A 181 -8.40 10.00 -6.15
N GLU A 182 -9.70 9.72 -6.27
CA GLU A 182 -10.55 9.30 -5.16
C GLU A 182 -10.14 7.93 -4.62
N GLU A 183 -9.95 6.95 -5.49
CA GLU A 183 -9.42 5.62 -5.13
C GLU A 183 -8.04 5.72 -4.48
N LEU A 184 -7.17 6.61 -4.96
CA LEU A 184 -5.85 6.85 -4.41
C LEU A 184 -5.94 7.40 -2.99
N LYS A 185 -6.87 8.33 -2.71
CA LYS A 185 -7.11 8.85 -1.34
C LYS A 185 -7.58 7.73 -0.41
N GLU A 186 -8.46 6.85 -0.86
CA GLU A 186 -8.92 5.71 -0.07
C GLU A 186 -7.79 4.68 0.18
N ALA A 187 -7.08 4.29 -0.88
CA ALA A 187 -5.96 3.36 -0.80
C ALA A 187 -4.81 3.91 0.06
N TYR A 188 -4.59 5.22 0.02
CA TYR A 188 -3.63 5.92 0.88
C TYR A 188 -3.95 5.73 2.36
N ILE A 189 -5.20 6.00 2.77
CA ILE A 189 -5.66 5.89 4.16
C ILE A 189 -5.46 4.45 4.66
N GLN A 190 -5.79 3.46 3.84
CA GLN A 190 -5.74 2.05 4.23
C GLN A 190 -4.31 1.48 4.26
N ARG A 191 -3.40 1.95 3.40
CA ARG A 191 -2.13 1.25 3.14
C ARG A 191 -0.86 2.01 3.55
N VAL A 192 -0.87 3.34 3.50
CA VAL A 192 0.39 4.13 3.50
C VAL A 192 0.48 5.15 4.64
N LYS A 193 -0.63 5.49 5.30
CA LYS A 193 -0.69 6.51 6.37
C LYS A 193 0.34 6.34 7.50
N GLY A 194 0.75 5.10 7.80
CA GLY A 194 1.75 4.80 8.84
C GLY A 194 3.22 4.95 8.42
N TYR A 195 3.52 5.21 7.15
CA TYR A 195 4.88 5.28 6.61
C TYR A 195 5.29 6.72 6.28
N LYS A 196 6.60 7.01 6.29
CA LYS A 196 7.14 8.30 5.83
C LYS A 196 6.77 8.63 4.38
N LEU A 197 6.66 7.62 3.52
CA LEU A 197 6.13 7.80 2.16
C LEU A 197 4.71 8.41 2.19
N GLY A 198 3.93 8.10 3.23
CA GLY A 198 2.59 8.61 3.37
C GLY A 198 2.50 10.10 3.66
N SER A 199 3.51 10.71 4.29
CA SER A 199 3.52 12.18 4.43
C SER A 199 3.82 12.84 3.08
N ILE A 200 4.74 12.28 2.30
CA ILE A 200 5.09 12.79 0.96
C ILE A 200 3.88 12.70 0.00
N ILE A 201 3.16 11.58 0.02
CA ILE A 201 1.95 11.41 -0.80
C ILE A 201 0.81 12.33 -0.32
N ALA A 202 0.72 12.58 0.99
CA ALA A 202 -0.27 13.52 1.52
C ALA A 202 -0.05 14.95 1.00
N GLU A 203 1.21 15.38 0.96
CA GLU A 203 1.62 16.68 0.44
C GLU A 203 1.41 16.80 -1.08
N SER A 204 1.41 15.70 -1.82
CA SER A 204 1.21 15.71 -3.27
C SER A 204 -0.26 15.73 -3.69
N PHE A 205 -1.23 15.34 -2.86
CA PHE A 205 -2.65 15.38 -3.22
C PHE A 205 -3.17 16.79 -3.62
N PRO A 206 -2.88 17.87 -2.88
CA PRO A 206 -3.29 19.22 -3.30
C PRO A 206 -2.63 19.63 -4.61
N ALA A 207 -1.37 19.25 -4.83
CA ALA A 207 -0.66 19.54 -6.08
C ALA A 207 -1.29 18.78 -7.26
N MET A 208 -1.63 17.49 -7.09
CA MET A 208 -2.35 16.70 -8.10
C MET A 208 -3.72 17.30 -8.44
N ALA A 209 -4.48 17.71 -7.43
CA ALA A 209 -5.77 18.38 -7.63
C ALA A 209 -5.61 19.72 -8.38
N SER A 210 -4.60 20.51 -8.02
CA SER A 210 -4.30 21.77 -8.72
C SER A 210 -3.86 21.54 -10.16
N ASN A 211 -3.04 20.52 -10.41
CA ASN A 211 -2.60 20.16 -11.76
C ASN A 211 -3.80 19.75 -12.63
N LEU A 212 -4.66 18.87 -12.12
CA LEU A 212 -5.89 18.45 -12.80
C LEU A 212 -6.79 19.65 -13.12
N LYS A 213 -7.03 20.53 -12.12
CA LYS A 213 -7.79 21.78 -12.30
C LYS A 213 -7.20 22.62 -13.43
N SER A 214 -5.88 22.85 -13.40
CA SER A 214 -5.19 23.69 -14.39
C SER A 214 -5.19 23.08 -15.79
N ALA A 215 -5.07 21.75 -15.91
CA ALA A 215 -5.10 21.03 -17.18
C ALA A 215 -6.50 21.14 -17.82
N ALA A 216 -7.56 20.86 -17.05
CA ALA A 216 -8.94 20.99 -17.52
C ALA A 216 -9.28 22.44 -17.91
N LEU A 217 -8.80 23.44 -17.16
CA LEU A 217 -8.94 24.85 -17.53
C LEU A 217 -8.22 25.21 -18.83
N SER A 218 -7.00 24.69 -19.01
CA SER A 218 -6.21 24.94 -20.21
C SER A 218 -6.90 24.38 -21.45
N ASP A 219 -7.40 23.15 -21.38
CA ASP A 219 -8.13 22.51 -22.47
C ASP A 219 -9.44 23.24 -22.80
N MET A 220 -10.19 23.67 -21.79
CA MET A 220 -11.41 24.45 -21.99
C MET A 220 -11.09 25.80 -22.67
N ARG A 221 -10.00 26.47 -22.28
CA ARG A 221 -9.56 27.72 -22.92
C ARG A 221 -9.09 27.52 -24.36
N GLU A 222 -8.41 26.41 -24.65
CA GLU A 222 -8.05 26.03 -26.02
C GLU A 222 -9.31 25.77 -26.86
N TRP A 223 -10.30 25.09 -26.29
CA TRP A 223 -11.61 24.92 -26.91
C TRP A 223 -12.30 26.26 -27.17
N LEU A 224 -12.35 27.18 -26.20
CA LEU A 224 -12.90 28.53 -26.38
C LEU A 224 -12.19 29.31 -27.49
N TYR A 225 -10.88 29.09 -27.67
CA TYR A 225 -10.14 29.71 -28.77
C TYR A 225 -10.56 29.13 -30.13
N GLY A 226 -10.67 27.80 -30.23
CA GLY A 226 -11.18 27.13 -31.43
C GLY A 226 -12.62 27.52 -31.77
N LEU A 227 -13.43 27.71 -30.73
CA LEU A 227 -14.82 28.15 -30.80
C LEU A 227 -14.96 29.49 -31.52
N LYS A 228 -13.95 30.36 -31.51
CA LYS A 228 -14.00 31.65 -32.23
C LYS A 228 -14.21 31.50 -33.73
N LYS A 229 -13.54 30.52 -34.34
CA LYS A 229 -13.72 30.26 -35.77
C LYS A 229 -15.12 29.69 -36.04
N PHE A 230 -15.56 28.77 -35.18
CA PHE A 230 -16.88 28.16 -35.26
C PHE A 230 -18.01 29.17 -35.04
N MET A 231 -17.87 30.11 -34.09
CA MET A 231 -18.80 31.22 -33.86
C MET A 231 -19.07 32.00 -35.15
N ARG A 232 -18.01 32.29 -35.90
CA ARG A 232 -18.12 33.02 -37.17
C ARG A 232 -18.83 32.22 -38.26
N GLU A 233 -18.51 30.93 -38.36
CA GLU A 233 -19.15 30.02 -39.32
C GLU A 233 -20.64 29.87 -39.03
N VAL A 234 -21.00 29.69 -37.75
CA VAL A 234 -22.39 29.63 -37.27
C VAL A 234 -23.11 30.95 -37.52
N GLY A 235 -22.51 32.08 -37.16
CA GLY A 235 -23.11 33.40 -37.38
C GLY A 235 -23.34 33.69 -38.86
N SER A 236 -22.39 33.32 -39.73
CA SER A 236 -22.53 33.47 -41.18
C SER A 236 -23.63 32.58 -41.74
N TYR A 237 -23.73 31.33 -41.29
CA TYR A 237 -24.77 30.39 -41.71
C TYR A 237 -26.17 30.86 -41.32
N LEU A 238 -26.34 31.28 -40.05
CA LEU A 238 -27.62 31.78 -39.54
C LEU A 238 -28.02 33.07 -40.26
N SER A 239 -27.08 33.99 -40.46
CA SER A 239 -27.37 35.23 -41.18
C SER A 239 -27.68 34.99 -42.67
N ASP A 240 -27.01 34.05 -43.35
CA ASP A 240 -27.30 33.71 -44.75
C ASP A 240 -28.67 33.03 -44.90
N SER A 241 -29.00 32.13 -43.97
CA SER A 241 -30.31 31.48 -43.89
C SER A 241 -31.42 32.52 -43.69
N MET A 242 -31.21 33.46 -42.76
CA MET A 242 -32.13 34.56 -42.51
C MET A 242 -32.25 35.55 -43.67
N SER A 243 -31.14 35.89 -44.32
CA SER A 243 -31.12 36.72 -45.53
C SER A 243 -31.94 36.07 -46.66
N LYS A 244 -31.78 34.76 -46.91
CA LYS A 244 -32.56 34.03 -47.92
C LYS A 244 -34.05 34.01 -47.58
N ARG A 245 -34.39 33.83 -46.30
CA ARG A 245 -35.77 33.88 -45.81
C ARG A 245 -36.39 35.25 -46.04
N GLN A 246 -35.64 36.31 -45.71
CA GLN A 246 -36.08 37.69 -45.92
C GLN A 246 -36.21 38.04 -47.42
N GLU A 247 -35.35 37.52 -48.28
CA GLU A 247 -35.45 37.69 -49.74
C GLU A 247 -36.67 36.97 -50.33
N LYS A 248 -36.93 35.72 -49.91
CA LYS A 248 -38.14 34.98 -50.28
C LYS A 248 -39.39 35.76 -49.85
N TRP A 249 -39.41 36.27 -48.62
CA TRP A 249 -40.50 37.07 -48.08
C TRP A 249 -40.69 38.38 -48.86
N ASN A 250 -39.64 39.15 -49.10
CA ASN A 250 -39.69 40.42 -49.85
C ASN A 250 -40.16 40.20 -51.30
N SER A 251 -39.70 39.14 -51.96
CA SER A 251 -40.08 38.80 -53.33
C SER A 251 -41.55 38.38 -53.43
N ARG A 252 -42.05 37.65 -52.43
CA ARG A 252 -43.46 37.24 -52.34
C ARG A 252 -44.35 38.42 -51.98
N ASN A 253 -43.95 39.29 -51.06
CA ASN A 253 -44.70 40.48 -50.66
C ASN A 253 -44.90 41.46 -51.84
N LYS A 254 -43.91 41.58 -52.74
CA LYS A 254 -44.08 42.33 -54.01
C LYS A 254 -45.09 41.70 -54.97
N ASN A 255 -45.33 40.40 -54.87
CA ASN A 255 -46.23 39.63 -55.72
C ASN A 255 -47.62 39.36 -55.10
N ILE A 256 -47.90 39.85 -53.88
CA ILE A 256 -49.21 39.71 -53.23
C ILE A 256 -50.21 40.65 -53.92
N THR A 257 -50.99 40.09 -54.85
CA THR A 257 -52.16 40.72 -55.46
C THR A 257 -53.38 40.57 -54.55
N LYS A 258 -53.50 41.42 -53.51
CA LYS A 258 -54.70 41.77 -52.71
C LYS A 258 -55.71 40.69 -52.21
N ASN A 259 -55.64 39.41 -52.59
CA ASN A 259 -56.77 38.48 -52.47
C ASN A 259 -56.50 37.15 -51.74
N GLU A 260 -55.32 36.93 -51.15
CA GLU A 260 -55.10 35.82 -50.24
C GLU A 260 -54.62 36.37 -48.89
N TYR A 261 -55.58 36.63 -48.00
CA TYR A 261 -55.33 37.21 -46.68
C TYR A 261 -54.97 36.10 -45.68
N VAL A 262 -53.80 35.47 -45.89
CA VAL A 262 -53.12 34.79 -44.78
C VAL A 262 -52.31 35.86 -44.05
N SER A 263 -52.44 35.93 -42.73
CA SER A 263 -51.68 36.90 -41.94
C SER A 263 -50.18 36.74 -42.21
N SER A 264 -49.49 37.84 -42.49
CA SER A 264 -48.05 37.84 -42.79
C SER A 264 -47.22 37.14 -41.71
N ALA A 265 -47.69 37.12 -40.46
CA ALA A 265 -47.06 36.41 -39.36
C ALA A 265 -47.25 34.88 -39.45
N VAL A 266 -48.43 34.42 -39.86
CA VAL A 266 -48.76 32.98 -39.99
C VAL A 266 -48.00 32.35 -41.16
N GLN A 267 -47.84 33.10 -42.26
CA GLN A 267 -47.11 32.63 -43.43
C GLN A 267 -45.59 32.51 -43.16
N PHE A 268 -45.03 33.42 -42.35
CA PHE A 268 -43.61 33.40 -41.98
C PHE A 268 -43.25 32.16 -41.17
N VAL A 269 -44.13 31.76 -40.23
CA VAL A 269 -44.00 30.52 -39.43
C VAL A 269 -44.14 29.26 -40.29
N LEU A 270 -44.97 29.28 -41.35
CA LEU A 270 -45.11 28.12 -42.25
C LEU A 270 -43.87 27.88 -43.13
N ASP A 271 -43.10 28.93 -43.44
CA ASP A 271 -41.81 28.78 -44.15
C ASP A 271 -40.71 28.19 -43.23
N GLU A 272 -40.88 28.27 -41.90
CA GLU A 272 -39.98 27.74 -40.85
C GLU A 272 -39.94 26.21 -40.84
N GLU A 273 -41.09 25.53 -41.01
CA GLU A 273 -41.20 24.06 -41.02
C GLU A 273 -40.56 23.38 -42.24
N THR A 274 -40.15 24.13 -43.28
CA THR A 274 -39.69 23.57 -44.56
C THR A 274 -38.18 23.63 -44.79
N GLU A 275 -37.44 24.32 -43.92
CA GLU A 275 -35.99 24.38 -44.00
C GLU A 275 -35.41 23.31 -43.09
N ASP A 276 -34.62 22.38 -43.64
CA ASP A 276 -33.89 21.37 -42.87
C ASP A 276 -33.04 22.11 -41.82
N GLU A 277 -33.52 22.19 -40.58
CA GLU A 277 -32.74 22.69 -39.44
C GLU A 277 -31.50 21.79 -39.33
N GLN A 278 -30.39 22.24 -39.90
CA GLN A 278 -29.10 21.69 -39.52
C GLN A 278 -28.93 22.05 -38.05
N GLU A 279 -29.28 21.13 -37.16
CA GLU A 279 -29.01 21.26 -35.73
C GLU A 279 -27.52 21.58 -35.58
N ILE A 280 -27.23 22.83 -35.23
CA ILE A 280 -25.88 23.31 -35.01
C ILE A 280 -25.36 22.57 -33.76
N LYS A 281 -24.73 21.43 -33.97
CA LYS A 281 -24.25 20.58 -32.89
C LYS A 281 -22.93 21.14 -32.35
N ILE A 282 -23.03 21.86 -31.24
CA ILE A 282 -21.90 22.44 -30.55
C ILE A 282 -21.36 21.41 -29.58
N ASP A 283 -20.10 21.03 -29.74
CA ASP A 283 -19.45 20.13 -28.78
C ASP A 283 -19.10 20.91 -27.51
N LEU A 284 -19.91 20.68 -26.47
CA LEU A 284 -19.76 21.27 -25.14
C LEU A 284 -18.99 20.34 -24.19
N GLU A 285 -18.48 19.19 -24.66
CA GLU A 285 -17.75 18.22 -23.83
C GLU A 285 -16.60 18.86 -23.04
N PRO A 286 -15.71 19.70 -23.63
CA PRO A 286 -14.61 20.31 -22.87
C PRO A 286 -15.09 21.25 -21.75
N LEU A 287 -16.25 21.91 -21.94
CA LEU A 287 -16.87 22.75 -20.92
C LEU A 287 -17.40 21.90 -19.77
N TYR A 288 -18.14 20.83 -20.07
CA TYR A 288 -18.70 19.95 -19.04
C TYR A 288 -17.66 19.16 -18.29
N MET A 289 -16.62 18.69 -18.97
CA MET A 289 -15.50 18.02 -18.30
C MET A 289 -14.78 18.98 -17.34
N CYS A 290 -14.58 20.24 -17.75
CA CYS A 290 -14.01 21.24 -16.88
C CYS A 290 -14.93 21.57 -15.69
N LEU A 291 -16.24 21.70 -15.92
CA LEU A 291 -17.24 21.92 -14.88
C LEU A 291 -17.24 20.77 -13.87
N PHE A 292 -17.29 19.52 -14.35
CA PHE A 292 -17.27 18.31 -13.53
C PHE A 292 -16.02 18.25 -12.64
N VAL A 293 -14.84 18.56 -13.20
CA VAL A 293 -13.59 18.63 -12.42
C VAL A 293 -13.69 19.67 -11.30
N HIS A 294 -14.22 20.85 -11.59
CA HIS A 294 -14.34 21.90 -10.58
C HIS A 294 -15.41 21.60 -9.53
N GLU A 295 -16.51 20.95 -9.90
CA GLU A 295 -17.55 20.50 -8.98
C GLU A 295 -16.97 19.46 -8.00
N LYS A 296 -16.31 18.42 -8.51
CA LYS A 296 -15.69 17.37 -7.70
C LYS A 296 -14.58 17.87 -6.78
N LEU A 297 -13.87 18.91 -7.19
CA LEU A 297 -12.84 19.55 -6.36
C LEU A 297 -13.39 20.63 -5.42
N GLY A 298 -14.67 21.02 -5.55
CA GLY A 298 -15.32 22.05 -4.71
C GLY A 298 -15.01 23.50 -5.10
N PHE A 299 -14.59 23.75 -6.35
CA PHE A 299 -14.23 25.07 -6.88
C PHE A 299 -15.20 25.58 -7.96
N GLU A 300 -16.44 25.06 -7.98
CA GLU A 300 -17.47 25.41 -8.98
C GLU A 300 -17.71 26.93 -9.08
N ALA A 301 -17.93 27.62 -7.95
CA ALA A 301 -18.21 29.06 -7.95
C ALA A 301 -17.05 29.91 -8.50
N GLU A 302 -15.80 29.47 -8.28
CA GLU A 302 -14.62 30.12 -8.83
C GLU A 302 -14.58 29.96 -10.36
N PHE A 303 -14.90 28.75 -10.83
CA PHE A 303 -14.95 28.43 -12.26
C PHE A 303 -16.04 29.21 -12.98
N THR A 304 -17.27 29.22 -12.46
CA THR A 304 -18.39 29.98 -13.02
C THR A 304 -18.03 31.46 -13.19
N LYS A 305 -17.40 32.06 -12.18
CA LYS A 305 -16.92 33.45 -12.24
C LYS A 305 -15.81 33.63 -13.28
N SER A 306 -14.83 32.72 -13.33
CA SER A 306 -13.75 32.79 -14.33
C SER A 306 -14.29 32.69 -15.75
N TYR A 307 -15.21 31.75 -16.00
CA TYR A 307 -15.85 31.57 -17.31
C TYR A 307 -16.61 32.82 -17.73
N ALA A 308 -17.45 33.38 -16.85
CA ALA A 308 -18.19 34.62 -17.13
C ALA A 308 -17.25 35.79 -17.49
N ASN A 309 -16.12 35.91 -16.79
CA ASN A 309 -15.12 36.94 -17.08
C ASN A 309 -14.42 36.71 -18.42
N ASP A 310 -14.04 35.47 -18.73
CA ASP A 310 -13.39 35.11 -20.00
C ASP A 310 -14.33 35.42 -21.18
N ARG A 311 -15.62 35.06 -21.07
CA ARG A 311 -16.64 35.36 -22.09
C ARG A 311 -16.91 36.86 -22.24
N LYS A 312 -16.96 37.61 -21.13
CA LYS A 312 -17.05 39.07 -21.15
C LYS A 312 -15.84 39.72 -21.84
N ALA A 313 -14.63 39.22 -21.60
CA ALA A 313 -13.43 39.72 -22.24
C ALA A 313 -13.44 39.45 -23.76
N GLN A 314 -13.92 38.27 -24.18
CA GLN A 314 -14.04 37.90 -25.59
C GLN A 314 -15.00 38.84 -26.35
N ILE A 315 -16.20 39.10 -25.82
CA ILE A 315 -17.15 39.98 -26.50
C ILE A 315 -16.67 41.44 -26.52
N ASN A 316 -16.02 41.91 -25.44
CA ASN A 316 -15.39 43.23 -25.42
C ASN A 316 -14.32 43.39 -26.51
N LEU A 317 -13.54 42.33 -26.76
CA LEU A 317 -12.52 42.33 -27.81
C LEU A 317 -13.14 42.40 -29.21
N VAL A 318 -14.28 41.72 -29.44
CA VAL A 318 -15.05 41.86 -30.68
C VAL A 318 -15.51 43.31 -30.86
N MET A 319 -16.07 43.93 -29.83
CA MET A 319 -16.57 45.31 -29.87
C MET A 319 -15.47 46.38 -29.98
N SER A 320 -14.23 46.08 -29.58
CA SER A 320 -13.11 47.03 -29.65
C SER A 320 -12.54 47.21 -31.06
N THR A 321 -12.99 46.44 -32.04
CA THR A 321 -12.50 46.50 -33.42
C THR A 321 -13.20 47.64 -34.17
N THR A 322 -12.72 48.89 -34.05
CA THR A 322 -13.49 50.06 -34.51
C THR A 322 -12.84 50.93 -35.59
N GLU A 323 -11.57 50.76 -35.93
CA GLU A 323 -10.86 51.82 -36.67
C GLU A 323 -11.01 51.80 -38.20
N LYS A 324 -11.58 50.75 -38.82
CA LYS A 324 -11.69 50.64 -40.30
C LYS A 324 -12.97 50.03 -40.88
N LEU A 325 -14.01 49.86 -40.07
CA LEU A 325 -15.21 49.06 -40.41
C LEU A 325 -15.94 49.46 -41.71
N PHE A 326 -15.88 50.74 -42.10
CA PHE A 326 -16.67 51.28 -43.23
C PHE A 326 -15.80 51.93 -44.31
N SER A 327 -14.46 51.80 -44.22
CA SER A 327 -13.53 52.61 -45.02
C SER A 327 -13.29 52.10 -46.44
N LYS A 328 -13.41 50.78 -46.70
CA LYS A 328 -13.17 50.16 -48.03
C LYS A 328 -13.97 48.88 -48.34
N SER A 329 -14.45 48.15 -47.34
CA SER A 329 -15.21 46.90 -47.52
C SER A 329 -16.13 46.66 -46.31
N LEU A 330 -17.35 46.19 -46.56
CA LEU A 330 -18.31 45.81 -45.50
C LEU A 330 -17.98 44.47 -44.82
N PHE A 331 -17.01 43.74 -45.35
CA PHE A 331 -16.62 42.42 -44.86
C PHE A 331 -16.20 42.42 -43.38
N GLU A 332 -15.53 43.48 -42.90
CA GLU A 332 -15.12 43.57 -41.49
C GLU A 332 -16.33 43.77 -40.55
N PHE A 333 -17.31 44.56 -40.99
CA PHE A 333 -18.56 44.77 -40.27
C PHE A 333 -19.43 43.51 -40.25
N GLU A 334 -19.56 42.85 -41.40
CA GLU A 334 -20.29 41.59 -41.54
C GLU A 334 -19.69 40.48 -40.65
N ASN A 335 -18.36 40.33 -40.63
CA ASN A 335 -17.69 39.39 -39.73
C ASN A 335 -17.89 39.71 -38.25
N MET A 336 -17.95 41.00 -37.88
CA MET A 336 -18.25 41.41 -36.51
C MET A 336 -19.67 40.97 -36.12
N ILE A 337 -20.66 41.19 -37.00
CA ILE A 337 -22.04 40.75 -36.77
C ILE A 337 -22.10 39.21 -36.65
N TYR A 338 -21.39 38.47 -37.51
CA TYR A 338 -21.32 37.01 -37.43
C TYR A 338 -20.67 36.53 -36.13
N ASP A 339 -19.58 37.17 -35.69
CA ASP A 339 -18.95 36.85 -34.40
C ASP A 339 -19.92 37.12 -33.22
N ILE A 340 -20.73 38.19 -33.28
CA ILE A 340 -21.74 38.52 -32.25
C ILE A 340 -22.86 37.49 -32.23
N ILE A 341 -23.46 37.16 -33.39
CA ILE A 341 -24.50 36.13 -33.50
C ILE A 341 -23.98 34.83 -32.90
N GLY A 342 -22.85 34.32 -33.41
CA GLY A 342 -22.27 33.07 -32.95
C GLY A 342 -21.98 33.05 -31.45
N PHE A 343 -21.53 34.16 -30.88
CA PHE A 343 -21.31 34.28 -29.44
C PHE A 343 -22.60 34.05 -28.64
N PHE A 344 -23.67 34.78 -28.94
CA PHE A 344 -24.92 34.69 -28.17
C PHE A 344 -25.68 33.39 -28.39
N ILE A 345 -25.59 32.77 -29.57
CA ILE A 345 -26.15 31.44 -29.82
C ILE A 345 -25.46 30.38 -28.96
N ILE A 346 -24.15 30.45 -28.82
CA ILE A 346 -23.42 29.52 -27.96
C ILE A 346 -23.76 29.75 -26.49
N GLU A 347 -23.83 31.01 -26.04
CA GLU A 347 -24.25 31.31 -24.67
C GLU A 347 -25.66 30.79 -24.39
N ASN A 348 -26.60 30.95 -25.33
CA ASN A 348 -27.96 30.45 -25.18
C ASN A 348 -27.99 28.91 -25.12
N ASN A 349 -27.20 28.22 -25.93
CA ASN A 349 -27.06 26.76 -25.86
C ASN A 349 -26.46 26.29 -24.52
N VAL A 350 -25.50 27.03 -23.98
CA VAL A 350 -24.92 26.74 -22.65
C VAL A 350 -25.98 26.93 -21.56
N ILE A 351 -26.80 27.99 -21.62
CA ILE A 351 -27.92 28.21 -20.68
C ILE A 351 -28.95 27.06 -20.76
N LEU A 352 -29.35 26.68 -21.97
CA LEU A 352 -30.34 25.61 -22.18
C LEU A 352 -29.85 24.27 -21.64
N SER A 353 -28.56 24.00 -21.78
CA SER A 353 -27.98 22.73 -21.39
C SER A 353 -27.55 22.67 -19.92
N SER A 354 -27.17 23.81 -19.32
CA SER A 354 -26.78 23.92 -17.90
C SER A 354 -27.22 25.26 -17.30
N PRO A 355 -28.49 25.37 -16.86
CA PRO A 355 -29.06 26.62 -16.36
C PRO A 355 -28.46 27.06 -15.01
N ASP A 356 -28.00 26.11 -14.20
CA ASP A 356 -27.38 26.41 -12.90
C ASP A 356 -25.96 26.97 -13.05
N PHE A 357 -25.27 26.64 -14.15
CA PHE A 357 -23.92 27.12 -14.43
C PHE A 357 -23.91 28.55 -15.00
N ARG A 358 -24.87 28.89 -15.87
CA ARG A 358 -24.89 30.17 -16.58
C ARG A 358 -26.24 30.87 -16.43
N SER A 359 -26.24 32.02 -15.76
CA SER A 359 -27.44 32.84 -15.60
C SER A 359 -27.83 33.56 -16.89
N LYS A 360 -29.11 33.46 -17.27
CA LYS A 360 -29.69 34.23 -18.38
C LYS A 360 -29.53 35.74 -18.18
N THR A 361 -29.72 36.23 -16.96
CA THR A 361 -29.57 37.66 -16.64
C THR A 361 -28.17 38.19 -16.93
N ASP A 362 -27.12 37.40 -16.68
CA ASP A 362 -25.75 37.81 -16.97
C ASP A 362 -25.49 37.93 -18.47
N VAL A 363 -26.12 37.06 -19.27
CA VAL A 363 -26.04 37.10 -20.74
C VAL A 363 -26.85 38.27 -21.29
N ASP A 364 -28.03 38.56 -20.74
CA ASP A 364 -28.86 39.71 -21.11
C ASP A 364 -28.12 41.03 -20.87
N VAL A 365 -27.38 41.15 -19.75
CA VAL A 365 -26.52 42.33 -19.49
C VAL A 365 -25.39 42.48 -20.52
N LEU A 366 -24.81 41.36 -20.97
CA LEU A 366 -23.81 41.40 -22.05
C LEU A 366 -24.45 41.79 -23.38
N TRP A 367 -25.67 41.34 -23.64
CA TRP A 367 -26.45 41.71 -24.83
C TRP A 367 -26.74 43.21 -24.87
N ASP A 368 -27.25 43.78 -23.77
CA ASP A 368 -27.47 45.23 -23.66
C ASP A 368 -26.20 46.03 -23.95
N PHE A 369 -25.07 45.61 -23.38
CA PHE A 369 -23.77 46.26 -23.62
C PHE A 369 -23.36 46.21 -25.09
N VAL A 370 -23.57 45.08 -25.76
CA VAL A 370 -23.25 44.91 -27.18
C VAL A 370 -24.17 45.79 -28.03
N VAL A 371 -25.46 45.84 -27.74
CA VAL A 371 -26.42 46.69 -28.46
C VAL A 371 -26.08 48.17 -28.31
N ASP A 372 -25.76 48.64 -27.10
CA ASP A 372 -25.35 50.03 -26.85
C ASP A 372 -24.03 50.38 -27.56
N SER A 373 -23.07 49.44 -27.53
CA SER A 373 -21.77 49.60 -28.19
C SER A 373 -21.92 49.60 -29.71
N LEU A 374 -22.71 48.68 -30.28
CA LEU A 374 -23.02 48.62 -31.70
C LEU A 374 -23.73 49.90 -32.15
N SER A 375 -24.68 50.39 -31.35
CA SER A 375 -25.37 51.65 -31.60
C SER A 375 -24.39 52.82 -31.67
N THR A 376 -23.43 52.88 -30.75
CA THR A 376 -22.38 53.89 -30.72
C THR A 376 -21.44 53.78 -31.94
N ILE A 377 -21.09 52.57 -32.35
CA ILE A 377 -20.24 52.31 -33.53
C ILE A 377 -20.94 52.78 -34.80
N ILE A 378 -22.22 52.42 -34.96
CA ILE A 378 -23.01 52.84 -36.12
C ILE A 378 -23.14 54.36 -36.11
N ALA A 379 -23.52 54.97 -34.98
CA ALA A 379 -23.68 56.41 -34.83
C ALA A 379 -22.43 57.22 -35.22
N LYS A 380 -21.24 56.76 -34.82
CA LYS A 380 -19.97 57.39 -35.18
C LYS A 380 -19.66 57.31 -36.68
N ASN A 381 -20.17 56.31 -37.37
CA ASN A 381 -19.90 56.05 -38.78
C ASN A 381 -21.09 56.40 -39.70
N ILE A 382 -22.18 57.00 -39.18
CA ILE A 382 -23.38 57.35 -39.95
C ILE A 382 -23.04 58.17 -41.20
N GLN A 383 -22.10 59.11 -41.11
CA GLN A 383 -21.72 59.95 -42.27
C GLN A 383 -21.14 59.11 -43.41
N GLN A 384 -20.26 58.15 -43.11
CA GLN A 384 -19.67 57.25 -44.11
C GLN A 384 -20.70 56.26 -44.67
N ILE A 385 -21.67 55.84 -43.85
CA ILE A 385 -22.75 54.93 -44.25
C ILE A 385 -23.73 55.63 -45.20
N LEU A 386 -24.05 56.91 -44.94
CA LEU A 386 -25.00 57.69 -45.73
C LEU A 386 -24.40 58.27 -47.02
N GLU A 387 -23.08 58.43 -47.11
CA GLU A 387 -22.40 58.95 -48.31
C GLU A 387 -22.50 58.02 -49.52
N HIS A 388 -22.65 56.70 -49.31
CA HIS A 388 -22.73 55.71 -50.37
C HIS A 388 -24.04 54.91 -50.30
N GLU A 389 -24.94 55.14 -51.25
CA GLU A 389 -26.27 54.49 -51.32
C GLU A 389 -26.18 52.95 -51.29
N ALA A 390 -25.21 52.35 -52.00
CA ALA A 390 -25.01 50.90 -52.01
C ALA A 390 -24.56 50.33 -50.65
N ILE A 391 -23.75 51.10 -49.90
CA ILE A 391 -23.27 50.70 -48.56
C ILE A 391 -24.43 50.82 -47.56
N SER A 392 -25.19 51.91 -47.62
CA SER A 392 -26.39 52.14 -46.80
C SER A 392 -27.40 51.00 -46.91
N ILE A 393 -27.74 50.58 -48.14
CA ILE A 393 -28.69 49.47 -48.38
C ILE A 393 -28.14 48.15 -47.82
N SER A 394 -26.84 47.88 -48.03
CA SER A 394 -26.22 46.63 -47.56
C SER A 394 -26.16 46.57 -46.03
N VAL A 395 -25.80 47.68 -45.36
CA VAL A 395 -25.80 47.77 -43.90
C VAL A 395 -27.22 47.64 -43.34
N LYS A 396 -28.22 48.27 -43.98
CA LYS A 396 -29.62 48.11 -43.60
C LYS A 396 -30.05 46.63 -43.67
N LYS A 397 -29.67 45.93 -44.75
CA LYS A 397 -29.97 44.50 -44.91
C LYS A 397 -29.33 43.66 -43.80
N ILE A 398 -28.02 43.80 -43.59
CA ILE A 398 -27.27 43.06 -42.54
C ILE A 398 -27.86 43.30 -41.15
N LEU A 399 -28.18 44.54 -40.79
CA LEU A 399 -28.77 44.87 -39.49
C LEU A 399 -30.20 44.35 -39.34
N THR A 400 -30.97 44.34 -40.43
CA THR A 400 -32.33 43.78 -40.44
C THR A 400 -32.27 42.26 -40.24
N ASP A 401 -31.41 41.57 -41.00
CA ASP A 401 -31.21 40.13 -40.89
C ASP A 401 -30.74 39.78 -39.47
N PHE A 402 -29.75 40.49 -38.93
CA PHE A 402 -29.27 40.36 -37.55
C PHE A 402 -30.38 40.51 -36.50
N THR A 403 -31.25 41.51 -36.67
CA THR A 403 -32.37 41.77 -35.74
C THR A 403 -33.35 40.60 -35.74
N PHE A 404 -33.69 40.06 -36.91
CA PHE A 404 -34.59 38.92 -36.98
C PHE A 404 -33.94 37.63 -36.46
N THR A 405 -32.66 37.39 -36.76
CA THR A 405 -31.93 36.22 -36.21
C THR A 405 -31.94 36.23 -34.68
N MET A 406 -31.66 37.38 -34.05
CA MET A 406 -31.60 37.47 -32.60
C MET A 406 -32.97 37.41 -31.92
N GLU A 407 -34.03 37.88 -32.60
CA GLU A 407 -35.41 37.76 -32.12
C GLU A 407 -35.89 36.29 -32.09
N GLU A 408 -35.55 35.51 -33.13
CA GLU A 408 -35.82 34.06 -33.20
C GLU A 408 -35.22 33.32 -31.99
N HIS A 409 -34.03 33.74 -31.56
CA HIS A 409 -33.36 33.19 -30.38
C HIS A 409 -33.74 33.88 -29.06
N SER A 410 -34.88 34.60 -29.02
CA SER A 410 -35.49 35.17 -27.80
C SER A 410 -34.65 36.24 -27.09
N PHE A 411 -33.87 37.04 -27.84
CA PHE A 411 -33.19 38.23 -27.32
C PHE A 411 -34.02 39.50 -27.56
N ASP A 412 -33.89 40.51 -26.68
CA ASP A 412 -34.57 41.80 -26.84
C ASP A 412 -33.92 42.65 -27.93
N VAL A 413 -34.64 42.83 -29.04
CA VAL A 413 -34.15 43.59 -30.20
C VAL A 413 -34.78 44.96 -30.34
N GLN A 414 -35.56 45.44 -29.36
CA GLN A 414 -36.32 46.69 -29.49
C GLN A 414 -35.40 47.89 -29.79
N LYS A 415 -34.30 48.03 -29.06
CA LYS A 415 -33.30 49.09 -29.28
C LYS A 415 -32.68 49.04 -30.70
N LEU A 416 -32.44 47.84 -31.23
CA LEU A 416 -31.90 47.66 -32.59
C LEU A 416 -32.93 48.09 -33.65
N ARG A 417 -34.20 47.75 -33.46
CA ARG A 417 -35.29 48.17 -34.36
C ARG A 417 -35.46 49.68 -34.38
N GLU A 418 -35.41 50.32 -33.22
CA GLU A 418 -35.47 51.79 -33.10
C GLU A 418 -34.29 52.45 -33.79
N LEU A 419 -33.08 51.90 -33.67
CA LEU A 419 -31.88 52.38 -34.36
C LEU A 419 -31.99 52.24 -35.88
N ILE A 420 -32.43 51.09 -36.39
CA ILE A 420 -32.60 50.87 -37.83
C ILE A 420 -33.64 51.85 -38.40
N ALA A 421 -34.75 52.07 -37.66
CA ALA A 421 -35.77 53.05 -38.05
C ALA A 421 -35.22 54.48 -38.07
N ALA A 422 -34.45 54.88 -37.04
CA ALA A 422 -33.89 56.23 -36.94
C ALA A 422 -32.88 56.55 -38.07
N ILE A 423 -32.14 55.55 -38.55
CA ILE A 423 -31.08 55.75 -39.55
C ILE A 423 -31.62 55.61 -40.98
N PHE A 424 -32.55 54.69 -41.24
CA PHE A 424 -32.93 54.29 -42.60
C PHE A 424 -34.39 54.52 -42.98
N ASN A 425 -35.22 55.11 -42.11
CA ASN A 425 -36.59 55.55 -42.43
C ASN A 425 -36.68 57.09 -42.45
N TYR A 426 -35.84 57.72 -43.26
CA TYR A 426 -36.01 59.12 -43.68
C TYR A 426 -36.47 59.20 -45.14
#